data_AF-A0A834IFG0-F1
#
_entry.id   AF-A0A834IFG0-F1
#
_cell.length_a   1.000
_cell.length_b   1.000
_cell.length_c   1.000
_cell.angle_alpha   90.00
_cell.angle_beta   90.00
_cell.angle_gamma   90.00
#
_symmetry.space_group_name_H-M   'P 1'
#
loop_
_entity.id
_entity.type
_entity.pdbx_description
1 polymer ?
#
loop_
_entity_poly.entity_id
_entity_poly.type
_entity_poly.pdbx_seq_one_letter_code
_entity_poly.pdbx_strand_id
1 'polypeptide(L)'
;SWYKNIANAYLKSDNINLVGVDWNKLARQPYLYSVASTSFVGQEIANFIQNLKIYPGNIHLIGHSLGSHVAGFTGKEIFKSTGQKIGRISALDPAGPHF
;
A
#
# COMPACT_ATOMS: atom_id res chain seq x y z
N SER A 1 -16.54 -9.10 0.63
CA SER A 1 -15.24 -8.84 -0.02
C SER A 1 -14.14 -9.17 0.96
N TRP A 2 -13.07 -9.84 0.52
CA TRP A 2 -12.01 -10.42 1.38
C TRP A 2 -11.36 -9.39 2.32
N TYR A 3 -11.10 -8.17 1.86
CA TYR A 3 -10.45 -7.12 2.64
C TYR A 3 -11.30 -6.63 3.83
N LYS A 4 -12.62 -6.80 3.80
CA LYS A 4 -13.52 -6.37 4.89
C LYS A 4 -13.30 -7.19 6.16
N ASN A 5 -12.97 -8.47 6.03
CA ASN A 5 -12.71 -9.32 7.20
C ASN A 5 -11.44 -8.91 7.91
N ILE A 6 -10.37 -8.64 7.15
CA ILE A 6 -9.11 -8.11 7.69
C ILE A 6 -9.36 -6.74 8.33
N ALA A 7 -10.06 -5.84 7.64
CA ALA A 7 -10.37 -4.52 8.16
C ALA A 7 -11.14 -4.57 9.49
N ASN A 8 -12.19 -5.40 9.55
CA ASN A 8 -12.98 -5.57 10.77
C ASN A 8 -12.18 -6.21 11.91
N ALA A 9 -11.22 -7.10 11.62
CA ALA A 9 -10.37 -7.68 12.64
C ALA A 9 -9.47 -6.61 13.28
N TYR A 10 -8.83 -5.76 12.46
CA TYR A 10 -8.02 -4.65 12.96
C TYR A 10 -8.82 -3.63 13.76
N LEU A 11 -10.01 -3.25 13.28
CA LEU A 11 -10.88 -2.30 13.99
C LEU A 11 -11.40 -2.84 15.34
N LYS A 12 -11.37 -4.17 15.54
CA LYS A 12 -11.71 -4.80 16.83
C LYS A 12 -10.52 -4.92 17.77
N SER A 13 -9.30 -5.04 17.25
CA SER A 13 -8.10 -5.25 18.06
C SER A 13 -7.53 -3.94 18.59
N ASP A 14 -7.55 -2.88 17.78
CA ASP A 14 -6.79 -1.66 18.05
C ASP A 14 -7.58 -0.39 17.69
N ASN A 15 -7.31 0.70 18.40
CA ASN A 15 -7.80 2.02 18.03
C ASN A 15 -6.93 2.59 16.91
N ILE A 16 -7.31 2.32 15.66
CA ILE A 16 -6.56 2.71 14.46
C ILE A 16 -7.44 3.46 13.46
N ASN A 17 -6.79 4.22 12.58
CA ASN A 17 -7.39 4.70 11.35
C ASN A 17 -7.19 3.66 10.25
N LEU A 18 -8.27 3.25 9.58
CA LEU A 18 -8.20 2.33 8.45
C LEU A 18 -8.54 3.04 7.14
N VAL A 19 -7.62 2.97 6.18
CA VAL A 19 -7.78 3.57 4.84
C VAL A 19 -7.76 2.47 3.79
N GLY A 20 -8.87 2.30 3.08
CA GLY A 20 -8.96 1.39 1.93
C GLY A 20 -8.53 2.10 0.65
N VAL A 21 -7.56 1.55 -0.06
CA VAL A 21 -7.10 2.09 -1.35
C VAL A 21 -7.72 1.30 -2.50
N ASP A 22 -8.68 1.91 -3.20
CA ASP A 22 -9.26 1.36 -4.42
C ASP A 22 -8.54 1.90 -5.66
N TRP A 23 -7.79 1.03 -6.32
CA TRP A 23 -7.09 1.30 -7.59
C TRP A 23 -7.56 0.35 -8.71
N ASN A 24 -8.79 -0.17 -8.59
CA ASN A 24 -9.37 -1.21 -9.45
C ASN A 24 -9.32 -0.87 -10.96
N LYS A 25 -9.42 0.43 -11.31
CA LYS A 25 -9.31 0.88 -12.72
C LYS A 25 -7.97 0.52 -13.35
N LEU A 26 -6.89 0.61 -12.59
CA LEU A 26 -5.53 0.29 -13.03
C LEU A 26 -5.23 -1.20 -12.81
N ALA A 27 -5.75 -1.80 -11.73
CA ALA A 27 -5.51 -3.21 -11.41
C ALA A 27 -6.18 -4.21 -12.37
N ARG A 28 -7.23 -3.79 -13.10
CA ARG A 28 -7.97 -4.63 -14.06
C ARG A 28 -7.51 -4.47 -15.51
N GLN A 29 -6.42 -3.75 -15.74
CA GLN A 29 -5.81 -3.65 -17.06
C GLN A 29 -5.05 -4.94 -17.41
N PRO A 30 -4.63 -5.14 -18.67
CA PRO A 30 -3.74 -6.23 -19.03
C PRO A 30 -2.55 -6.31 -18.07
N TYR A 31 -2.12 -7.53 -17.71
CA TYR A 31 -1.24 -7.75 -16.55
C TYR A 31 0.01 -6.85 -16.55
N LEU A 32 0.69 -6.70 -17.68
CA LEU A 32 1.87 -5.84 -17.81
C LEU A 32 1.57 -4.36 -17.49
N TYR A 33 0.40 -3.87 -17.88
CA TYR A 33 -0.04 -2.51 -17.56
C TYR A 33 -0.34 -2.37 -16.07
N SER A 34 -0.99 -3.37 -15.48
CA SER A 34 -1.26 -3.41 -14.03
C SER A 34 0.03 -3.46 -13.21
N VAL A 35 1.02 -4.25 -13.65
CA VAL A 35 2.38 -4.29 -13.08
C VAL A 35 3.03 -2.91 -13.15
N ALA A 36 3.08 -2.29 -14.33
CA ALA A 36 3.68 -0.97 -14.51
C ALA A 36 2.99 0.11 -13.65
N SER A 37 1.67 0.00 -13.47
CA SER A 37 0.88 0.94 -12.67
C SER A 37 1.16 0.87 -11.17
N THR A 38 1.78 -0.21 -10.66
CA THR A 38 2.01 -0.36 -9.21
C THR A 38 2.90 0.75 -8.64
N SER A 39 3.88 1.23 -9.40
CA SER A 39 4.78 2.32 -8.99
C SER A 39 4.04 3.66 -8.93
N PHE A 40 3.21 3.95 -9.94
CA PHE A 40 2.36 5.13 -9.97
C PHE A 40 1.40 5.17 -8.77
N VAL A 41 0.69 4.07 -8.51
CA VAL A 41 -0.22 3.99 -7.35
C VAL A 41 0.55 4.15 -6.03
N GLY A 42 1.73 3.53 -5.92
CA GLY A 42 2.58 3.70 -4.74
C GLY A 42 3.01 5.15 -4.50
N GLN A 43 3.32 5.89 -5.57
CA GLN A 43 3.65 7.32 -5.50
C GLN A 43 2.45 8.15 -5.01
N GLU A 44 1.25 7.90 -5.53
CA GLU A 44 0.04 8.60 -5.10
C GLU A 44 -0.29 8.35 -3.62
N ILE A 45 -0.13 7.12 -3.14
CA ILE A 45 -0.30 6.81 -1.71
C ILE A 45 0.76 7.53 -0.86
N ALA A 46 2.02 7.58 -1.33
CA ALA A 46 3.09 8.28 -0.62
C ALA A 46 2.81 9.80 -0.53
N ASN A 47 2.28 10.41 -1.60
CA ASN A 47 1.87 11.81 -1.60
C ASN A 47 0.73 12.05 -0.61
N PHE A 48 -0.28 11.17 -0.58
CA PHE A 48 -1.37 11.23 0.39
C PHE A 48 -0.86 11.17 1.83
N ILE A 49 0.02 10.20 2.15
CA ILE A 49 0.61 10.05 3.50
C ILE A 49 1.37 11.31 3.92
N GLN A 50 2.19 11.88 3.02
CA GLN A 50 2.95 13.10 3.32
C GLN A 50 2.04 14.30 3.62
N ASN A 51 0.92 14.42 2.89
CA ASN A 51 -0.07 15.48 3.13
C ASN A 51 -0.77 15.36 4.49
N LEU A 52 -0.87 14.16 5.05
CA LEU A 52 -1.39 13.94 6.40
C LEU A 52 -0.41 14.39 7.51
N LYS A 53 0.87 14.61 7.18
CA LYS A 53 1.93 15.03 8.12
C LYS A 53 2.04 14.11 9.35
N ILE A 54 1.77 12.82 9.16
CA ILE A 54 1.91 11.80 10.19
C ILE A 54 3.31 11.19 10.17
N TYR A 55 3.79 10.74 11.33
CA TYR A 55 5.07 10.06 11.42
C TYR A 55 5.02 8.72 10.65
N PRO A 56 5.89 8.48 9.64
CA PRO A 56 5.89 7.26 8.84
C PRO A 56 6.02 5.96 9.65
N GLY A 57 6.69 6.01 10.80
CA GLY A 57 6.81 4.87 11.71
C GLY A 57 5.49 4.38 12.30
N ASN A 58 4.43 5.21 12.29
CA ASN A 58 3.09 4.84 12.78
C ASN A 58 2.23 4.18 11.68
N ILE A 59 2.76 3.97 10.48
CA ILE A 59 2.01 3.46 9.34
C ILE A 59 2.29 1.97 9.15
N HIS A 60 1.21 1.21 8.95
CA HIS A 60 1.26 -0.17 8.49
C HIS A 60 0.58 -0.30 7.14
N LEU A 61 1.35 -0.63 6.10
CA LEU A 61 0.82 -0.93 4.77
C LEU A 61 0.57 -2.44 4.63
N ILE A 62 -0.57 -2.80 4.07
CA ILE A 62 -0.92 -4.18 3.76
C ILE A 62 -1.25 -4.26 2.26
N GLY A 63 -0.51 -5.10 1.54
CA GLY A 63 -0.69 -5.31 0.11
C GLY A 63 -0.91 -6.79 -0.20
N HIS A 64 -1.74 -7.11 -1.18
CA HIS A 64 -1.95 -8.48 -1.66
C HIS A 64 -1.63 -8.58 -3.14
N SER A 65 -0.94 -9.64 -3.58
CA SER A 65 -0.55 -9.83 -4.99
C SER A 65 0.21 -8.61 -5.54
N LEU A 66 -0.27 -7.94 -6.60
CA LEU A 66 0.31 -6.69 -7.10
C LEU A 66 0.28 -5.55 -6.07
N GLY A 67 -0.68 -5.56 -5.14
CA GLY A 67 -0.77 -4.61 -4.05
C GLY A 67 0.43 -4.66 -3.09
N SER A 68 1.12 -5.80 -3.01
CA SER A 68 2.37 -5.94 -2.24
C SER A 68 3.45 -5.01 -2.80
N HIS A 69 3.55 -4.92 -4.13
CA HIS A 69 4.50 -4.05 -4.81
C HIS A 69 4.09 -2.59 -4.73
N VAL A 70 2.80 -2.29 -4.80
CA VAL A 70 2.26 -0.94 -4.49
C VAL A 70 2.72 -0.48 -3.10
N ALA A 71 2.61 -1.33 -2.08
CA ALA A 71 3.06 -1.02 -0.73
C ALA A 71 4.59 -0.82 -0.66
N GLY A 72 5.36 -1.66 -1.37
CA GLY A 72 6.81 -1.51 -1.50
C GLY A 72 7.23 -0.18 -2.13
N PHE A 73 6.62 0.19 -3.27
CA PHE A 73 6.85 1.48 -3.93
C PHE A 73 6.45 2.66 -3.04
N THR A 74 5.33 2.56 -2.32
CA THR A 74 4.92 3.57 -1.33
C THR A 74 6.03 3.79 -0.29
N GLY A 75 6.54 2.70 0.31
CA GLY A 75 7.62 2.78 1.29
C GLY A 75 8.91 3.37 0.73
N LYS A 76 9.25 3.04 -0.52
CA LYS A 76 10.41 3.59 -1.24
C LYS A 76 10.28 5.11 -1.44
N GLU A 77 9.12 5.59 -1.90
CA GLU A 77 8.90 7.02 -2.14
C GLU A 77 8.84 7.82 -0.83
N ILE A 78 8.29 7.26 0.24
CA ILE A 78 8.34 7.88 1.58
C ILE A 78 9.78 8.01 2.08
N PHE A 79 10.59 6.96 1.95
CA PHE A 79 11.99 7.02 2.34
C PHE A 79 12.78 8.04 1.53
N LYS A 80 12.56 8.09 0.21
CA LYS A 80 13.19 9.06 -0.69
C LYS A 80 12.86 10.51 -0.34
N SER A 81 11.62 10.79 0.06
CA SER A 81 11.14 12.15 0.35
C SER A 81 11.44 12.62 1.78
N THR A 82 11.48 11.69 2.75
CA THR A 82 11.56 12.05 4.18
C THR A 82 12.82 11.53 4.89
N GLY A 83 13.55 10.58 4.30
CA GLY A 83 14.61 9.82 4.98
C GLY A 83 14.11 8.82 6.03
N GLN A 84 12.78 8.69 6.20
CA GLN A 84 12.15 7.85 7.22
C GLN A 84 11.53 6.60 6.58
N LYS A 85 11.57 5.48 7.31
CA LYS A 85 10.92 4.23 6.87
C LYS A 85 9.48 4.17 7.36
N ILE A 86 8.61 3.54 6.56
CA ILE A 86 7.29 3.10 7.00
C ILE A 86 7.47 2.07 8.13
N GLY A 87 6.64 2.17 9.17
CA GLY A 87 6.72 1.31 10.35
C GLY A 87 6.62 -0.18 10.05
N ARG A 88 5.67 -0.56 9.18
CA ARG A 88 5.52 -1.96 8.74
C ARG A 88 4.93 -2.07 7.35
N ILE A 89 5.39 -3.06 6.58
CA ILE A 89 4.75 -3.53 5.35
C ILE A 89 4.47 -5.02 5.51
N SER A 90 3.21 -5.43 5.31
CA SER A 90 2.81 -6.84 5.21
C SER A 90 2.42 -7.15 3.77
N ALA A 91 3.19 -8.01 3.15
CA ALA A 91 2.98 -8.44 1.77
C ALA A 91 2.31 -9.82 1.77
N LEU A 92 1.06 -9.88 1.32
CA LEU A 92 0.22 -11.07 1.31
C LEU A 92 0.31 -11.72 -0.08
N ASP A 93 1.08 -12.81 -0.18
CA ASP A 93 1.32 -13.53 -1.45
C ASP A 93 1.75 -12.59 -2.60
N PRO A 94 2.97 -12.01 -2.52
CA PRO A 94 3.45 -11.05 -3.51
C PRO A 94 3.47 -11.64 -4.92
N ALA A 95 2.97 -10.90 -5.91
CA ALA A 95 3.00 -11.35 -7.30
C ALA A 95 4.45 -11.55 -7.79
N GLY A 96 4.76 -12.75 -8.29
CA GLY A 96 6.10 -13.08 -8.80
C GLY A 96 6.39 -12.59 -10.23
N PRO A 97 5.51 -12.82 -11.22
CA PRO A 97 5.81 -12.45 -12.61
C PRO A 97 6.08 -10.95 -12.76
N HIS A 98 7.25 -10.61 -13.31
CA HIS A 98 7.79 -9.26 -13.51
C HIS A 98 8.25 -8.52 -12.24
N PHE A 99 8.53 -9.24 -11.14
CA PHE A 99 9.14 -8.70 -9.91
C PHE A 99 10.25 -9.59 -9.36
#